data_AF-A0A7S2BAM3-F1
#
_entry.id   AF-A0A7S2BAM3-F1
#
_cell.length_a   1.000
_cell.length_b   1.000
_cell.length_c   1.000
_cell.angle_alpha   90.00
_cell.angle_beta   90.00
_cell.angle_gamma   90.00
#
_symmetry.space_group_name_H-M   'P 1'
#
loop_
_entity.id
_entity.type
_entity.pdbx_description
1 polymer ?
#
loop_
_entity_poly.entity_id
_entity_poly.type
_entity_poly.pdbx_seq_one_letter_code
_entity_poly.pdbx_strand_id
1 'polypeptide(L)'
;RAAYESNGSGDSLFSVAIRAMSQHLQSMRVQLAGLRFIAHACSGSQEDGTAGASHAALFAPLGAMGATLAAMWTHVPGSSDAALTGCWALHALCAGSSPAARQRAARAVSEGAFVALVAVMRTHSSRLRSVYEAGCAALTAIVGEEEELRLAAEAAGVRSEWTGGSH
;
A
#
# COMPACT_ATOMS: atom_id res chain seq x y z
N ARG A 1 -8.77 26.67 12.44
CA ARG A 1 -8.72 27.07 13.87
C ARG A 1 -9.85 26.30 14.55
N ALA A 2 -9.69 25.27 15.38
CA ALA A 2 -8.59 24.65 16.11
C ALA A 2 -8.93 23.13 16.19
N ALA A 3 -8.00 22.18 16.13
CA ALA A 3 -7.21 21.76 17.29
C ALA A 3 -6.01 20.90 16.82
N TYR A 4 -4.93 21.56 16.40
CA TYR A 4 -3.63 20.91 16.15
C TYR A 4 -2.53 21.53 17.01
N GLU A 5 -2.90 21.99 18.22
CA GLU A 5 -1.93 22.47 19.20
C GLU A 5 -1.92 21.58 20.44
N SER A 6 -0.74 20.99 20.62
CA SER A 6 -0.10 20.60 21.87
C SER A 6 -0.72 19.48 22.69
N ASN A 7 -0.20 18.27 22.45
CA ASN A 7 0.23 17.39 23.54
C ASN A 7 1.71 17.01 23.29
N GLY A 8 2.64 17.86 23.75
CA GLY A 8 4.01 17.54 24.23
C GLY A 8 5.00 16.64 23.45
N SER A 9 4.62 15.99 22.36
CA SER A 9 5.45 15.18 21.48
C SER A 9 4.95 15.48 20.07
N GLY A 10 5.80 15.97 19.18
CA GLY A 10 5.45 16.42 17.82
C GLY A 10 4.97 15.34 16.86
N ASP A 11 4.29 14.30 17.36
CA ASP A 11 3.87 13.13 16.60
C ASP A 11 2.41 13.30 16.15
N SER A 12 2.19 13.36 14.83
CA SER A 12 0.86 13.26 14.25
C SER A 12 0.30 11.85 14.45
N LEU A 13 -1.02 11.67 14.37
CA LEU A 13 -1.63 10.33 14.40
C LEU A 13 -1.01 9.39 13.36
N PHE A 14 -0.62 9.94 12.22
CA PHE A 14 0.10 9.22 11.17
C PHE A 14 1.48 8.72 11.64
N SER A 15 2.30 9.58 12.27
CA SER A 15 3.64 9.17 12.73
C SER A 15 3.55 8.15 13.87
N VAL A 16 2.59 8.30 14.79
CA VAL A 16 2.33 7.33 15.86
C VAL A 16 1.98 5.95 15.28
N ALA A 17 1.08 5.91 14.29
CA ALA A 17 0.66 4.66 13.67
C ALA A 17 1.83 3.95 12.96
N ILE A 18 2.60 4.67 12.14
CA ILE A 18 3.73 4.07 11.43
C ILE A 18 4.84 3.63 12.38
N ARG A 19 5.10 4.40 13.45
CA ARG A 19 6.07 4.00 14.49
C ARG A 19 5.61 2.73 15.21
N ALA A 20 4.33 2.63 15.57
CA ALA A 20 3.79 1.44 16.21
C ALA A 20 3.93 0.20 15.31
N MET A 21 3.62 0.33 14.02
CA MET A 21 3.85 -0.75 13.05
C MET A 21 5.33 -1.17 13.02
N SER A 22 6.25 -0.21 12.99
CA SER A 22 7.68 -0.47 12.93
C SER A 22 8.25 -1.11 14.21
N GLN A 23 7.72 -0.75 15.38
CA GLN A 23 8.15 -1.28 16.68
C GLN A 23 7.54 -2.65 17.00
N HIS A 24 6.38 -2.97 16.41
CA HIS A 24 5.63 -4.18 16.72
C HIS A 24 5.43 -5.07 15.49
N LEU A 25 6.50 -5.33 14.73
CA LEU A 25 6.47 -6.11 13.49
C LEU A 25 5.78 -7.47 13.64
N GLN A 26 5.98 -8.16 14.77
CA GLN A 26 5.41 -9.49 15.02
C GLN A 26 3.94 -9.46 15.48
N SER A 27 3.40 -8.30 15.85
CA SER A 27 2.02 -8.19 16.31
C SER A 27 1.05 -8.05 15.15
N MET A 28 0.43 -9.16 14.73
CA MET A 28 -0.59 -9.18 13.69
C MET A 28 -1.69 -8.13 13.93
N ARG A 29 -2.10 -7.93 15.19
CA ARG A 29 -3.13 -6.94 15.54
C ARG A 29 -2.68 -5.51 15.22
N VAL A 30 -1.43 -5.16 15.55
CA VAL A 30 -0.89 -3.82 15.27
C VAL A 30 -0.74 -3.63 13.77
N GLN A 31 -0.22 -4.64 13.07
CA GLN A 31 -0.03 -4.57 11.62
C GLN A 31 -1.37 -4.44 10.88
N LEU A 32 -2.37 -5.24 11.21
CA LEU A 32 -3.70 -5.13 10.59
C LEU A 32 -4.37 -3.78 10.89
N ALA A 33 -4.27 -3.28 12.12
CA ALA A 33 -4.82 -1.97 12.47
C ALA A 33 -4.13 -0.85 11.67
N GLY A 34 -2.79 -0.90 11.58
CA GLY A 34 -2.01 0.07 10.82
C GLY A 34 -2.29 0.03 9.32
N LEU A 35 -2.33 -1.16 8.71
CA LEU A 35 -2.69 -1.33 7.30
C LEU A 35 -4.10 -0.80 7.00
N ARG A 36 -5.09 -1.11 7.85
CA ARG A 36 -6.46 -0.58 7.70
C ARG A 36 -6.49 0.93 7.82
N PHE A 37 -5.73 1.49 8.75
CA PHE A 37 -5.63 2.92 8.95
C PHE A 37 -5.03 3.62 7.72
N ILE A 38 -3.92 3.11 7.18
CA ILE A 38 -3.30 3.63 5.95
C ILE A 38 -4.28 3.54 4.78
N ALA A 39 -4.89 2.36 4.56
CA ALA A 39 -5.83 2.14 3.48
C ALA A 39 -7.00 3.12 3.55
N HIS A 40 -7.62 3.27 4.73
CA HIS A 40 -8.77 4.15 4.91
C HIS A 40 -8.41 5.64 4.82
N ALA A 41 -7.28 6.05 5.41
CA ALA A 41 -6.84 7.43 5.35
C ALA A 41 -6.51 7.87 3.93
N CYS A 42 -5.96 6.96 3.11
CA CYS A 42 -5.56 7.25 1.74
C CYS A 42 -6.66 6.97 0.70
N SER A 43 -7.72 6.21 1.03
CA SER A 43 -8.81 5.85 0.11
C SER A 43 -9.87 6.97 -0.04
N GLY A 44 -9.44 8.22 -0.22
CA GLY A 44 -10.28 9.43 -0.15
C GLY A 44 -11.71 9.27 -0.67
N SER A 45 -12.68 9.37 0.24
CA SER A 45 -14.13 9.28 0.01
C SER A 45 -14.74 10.66 -0.31
N GLN A 46 -14.15 11.42 -1.22
CA GLN A 46 -14.77 12.64 -1.75
C GLN A 46 -14.77 12.55 -3.28
N GLU A 47 -15.80 13.13 -3.90
CA GLU A 47 -16.11 13.06 -5.33
C GLU A 47 -14.97 13.57 -6.24
N ASP A 48 -13.95 14.23 -5.68
CA ASP A 48 -12.80 14.80 -6.36
C ASP A 48 -11.48 14.00 -6.19
N GLY A 49 -11.43 12.97 -5.34
CA GLY A 49 -10.25 12.14 -5.12
C GLY A 49 -9.03 12.85 -4.49
N THR A 50 -9.17 14.11 -4.06
CA THR A 50 -8.02 14.96 -3.67
C THR A 50 -7.52 14.70 -2.23
N ALA A 51 -8.43 14.37 -1.31
CA ALA A 51 -8.10 14.13 0.10
C ALA A 51 -7.23 12.87 0.31
N GLY A 52 -7.51 11.81 -0.45
CA GLY A 52 -6.73 10.56 -0.39
C GLY A 52 -5.28 10.75 -0.84
N ALA A 53 -5.09 11.48 -1.95
CA ALA A 53 -3.77 11.85 -2.45
C ALA A 53 -3.02 12.75 -1.44
N SER A 54 -3.73 13.64 -0.75
CA SER A 54 -3.16 14.53 0.27
C SER A 54 -2.64 13.75 1.49
N HIS A 55 -3.40 12.77 2.00
CA HIS A 55 -2.94 11.94 3.11
C HIS A 55 -1.79 11.02 2.71
N ALA A 56 -1.83 10.43 1.52
CA ALA A 56 -0.73 9.58 1.06
C ALA A 56 0.59 10.36 0.93
N ALA A 57 0.54 11.64 0.57
CA ALA A 57 1.69 12.54 0.58
C ALA A 57 2.23 12.78 2.01
N LEU A 58 1.36 12.85 3.03
CA LEU A 58 1.76 12.97 4.44
C LEU A 58 2.38 11.68 4.99
N PHE A 59 1.94 10.52 4.50
CA PHE A 59 2.48 9.22 4.89
C PHE A 59 3.83 8.88 4.27
N ALA A 60 4.12 9.43 3.08
CA ALA A 60 5.37 9.18 2.36
C ALA A 60 6.63 9.47 3.21
N PRO A 61 6.82 10.66 3.83
CA PRO A 61 8.00 10.93 4.65
C PRO A 61 8.05 10.12 5.95
N LEU A 62 6.92 9.52 6.38
CA LEU A 62 6.84 8.74 7.60
C LEU A 62 7.28 7.28 7.42
N GLY A 63 7.55 6.84 6.19
CA GLY A 63 7.95 5.45 5.91
C GLY A 63 6.77 4.48 5.84
N ALA A 64 5.57 4.97 5.52
CA ALA A 64 4.38 4.13 5.43
C ALA A 64 4.48 3.01 4.38
N MET A 65 5.22 3.24 3.29
CA MET A 65 5.50 2.25 2.25
C MET A 65 6.27 1.05 2.84
N GLY A 66 7.42 1.31 3.43
CA GLY A 66 8.25 0.30 4.08
C GLY A 66 7.52 -0.41 5.21
N ALA A 67 6.75 0.31 6.03
CA ALA A 67 5.94 -0.30 7.08
C ALA A 67 4.86 -1.24 6.51
N THR A 68 4.21 -0.86 5.42
CA THR A 68 3.22 -1.68 4.72
C THR A 68 3.86 -2.95 4.16
N LEU A 69 5.00 -2.82 3.49
CA LEU A 69 5.72 -3.97 2.93
C LEU A 69 6.27 -4.90 4.01
N ALA A 70 6.82 -4.36 5.10
CA ALA A 70 7.28 -5.15 6.23
C ALA A 70 6.14 -5.93 6.90
N ALA A 71 4.98 -5.30 7.06
CA ALA A 71 3.77 -5.96 7.54
C ALA A 71 3.35 -7.10 6.61
N MET A 72 3.34 -6.84 5.30
CA MET A 72 3.01 -7.85 4.30
C MET A 72 3.99 -9.03 4.35
N TRP A 73 5.30 -8.78 4.38
CA TRP A 73 6.30 -9.84 4.46
C TRP A 73 6.16 -10.73 5.69
N THR A 74 5.85 -10.12 6.83
CA THR A 74 5.78 -10.84 8.10
C THR A 74 4.49 -11.67 8.20
N HIS A 75 3.36 -11.14 7.72
CA HIS A 75 2.04 -11.68 8.07
C HIS A 75 1.26 -12.27 6.89
N VAL A 76 1.58 -11.92 5.65
CA VAL A 76 0.90 -12.49 4.46
C VAL A 76 0.97 -14.01 4.46
N PRO A 77 2.09 -14.70 4.71
CA PRO A 77 2.12 -16.16 4.59
C PRO A 77 1.08 -16.88 5.44
N GLY A 78 0.70 -16.30 6.59
CA GLY A 78 -0.25 -16.88 7.54
C GLY A 78 -1.64 -16.23 7.58
N SER A 79 -1.88 -15.14 6.83
CA SER A 79 -3.15 -14.38 6.94
C SER A 79 -3.61 -13.79 5.61
N SER A 80 -4.78 -14.25 5.16
CA SER A 80 -5.50 -13.65 4.03
C SER A 80 -5.98 -12.23 4.31
N ASP A 81 -6.29 -11.89 5.55
CA ASP A 81 -6.71 -10.55 5.94
C ASP A 81 -5.55 -9.56 5.85
N ALA A 82 -4.35 -9.99 6.25
CA ALA A 82 -3.13 -9.20 6.10
C ALA A 82 -2.79 -9.01 4.62
N ALA A 83 -2.97 -10.04 3.80
CA ALA A 83 -2.81 -9.95 2.35
C ALA A 83 -3.81 -8.95 1.73
N LEU A 84 -5.10 -9.12 2.00
CA LEU A 84 -6.15 -8.24 1.49
C LEU A 84 -5.92 -6.77 1.90
N THR A 85 -5.72 -6.54 3.20
CA THR A 85 -5.56 -5.19 3.74
C THR A 85 -4.24 -4.57 3.27
N GLY A 86 -3.17 -5.36 3.18
CA GLY A 86 -1.87 -4.92 2.66
C GLY A 86 -1.95 -4.46 1.21
N CYS A 87 -2.63 -5.22 0.35
CA CYS A 87 -2.89 -4.82 -1.03
C CYS A 87 -3.67 -3.50 -1.11
N TRP A 88 -4.73 -3.33 -0.32
CA TRP A 88 -5.49 -2.06 -0.31
C TRP A 88 -4.68 -0.88 0.22
N ALA A 89 -3.82 -1.09 1.23
CA ALA A 89 -2.93 -0.05 1.72
C ALA A 89 -1.92 0.38 0.64
N LEU A 90 -1.29 -0.58 -0.06
CA LEU A 90 -0.40 -0.29 -1.18
C LEU A 90 -1.12 0.44 -2.33
N HIS A 91 -2.30 -0.04 -2.71
CA HIS A 91 -3.14 0.61 -3.71
C HIS A 91 -3.38 2.08 -3.33
N ALA A 92 -3.88 2.33 -2.12
CA ALA A 92 -4.20 3.69 -1.69
C ALA A 92 -2.95 4.58 -1.59
N LEU A 93 -1.80 4.03 -1.19
CA LEU A 93 -0.50 4.72 -1.18
C LEU A 93 0.09 4.99 -2.55
N CYS A 94 -0.35 4.32 -3.61
CA CYS A 94 0.17 4.53 -4.98
C CYS A 94 -0.86 5.11 -5.93
N ALA A 95 -2.14 5.12 -5.56
CA ALA A 95 -3.24 5.53 -6.42
C ALA A 95 -3.12 7.00 -6.88
N GLY A 96 -3.65 7.22 -8.09
CA GLY A 96 -3.71 8.50 -8.78
C GLY A 96 -2.72 8.59 -9.96
N SER A 97 -2.97 9.54 -10.85
CA SER A 97 -2.15 9.78 -12.05
C SER A 97 -1.28 11.04 -11.93
N SER A 98 -1.14 11.59 -10.73
CA SER A 98 -0.30 12.78 -10.51
C SER A 98 1.20 12.42 -10.48
N PRO A 99 2.11 13.38 -10.76
CA PRO A 99 3.55 13.14 -10.64
C PRO A 99 3.96 12.61 -9.25
N ALA A 100 3.31 13.08 -8.18
CA ALA A 100 3.54 12.60 -6.82
C ALA A 100 3.05 11.16 -6.60
N ALA A 101 1.97 10.74 -7.27
CA ALA A 101 1.52 9.35 -7.26
C ALA A 101 2.54 8.44 -7.96
N ARG A 102 3.03 8.86 -9.14
CA ARG A 102 4.09 8.13 -9.86
C ARG A 102 5.38 8.00 -9.05
N GLN A 103 5.78 9.05 -8.34
CA GLN A 103 6.94 8.98 -7.45
C GLN A 103 6.73 7.98 -6.31
N ARG A 104 5.53 7.94 -5.71
CA ARG A 104 5.17 6.94 -4.70
C ARG A 104 5.19 5.52 -5.27
N ALA A 105 4.68 5.31 -6.48
CA ALA A 105 4.70 4.02 -7.17
C ALA A 105 6.14 3.54 -7.45
N ALA A 106 6.99 4.40 -8.03
CA ALA A 106 8.40 4.07 -8.27
C ALA A 106 9.14 3.75 -6.96
N ARG A 107 8.80 4.45 -5.87
CA ARG A 107 9.34 4.16 -4.54
C ARG A 107 8.84 2.82 -3.98
N ALA A 108 7.58 2.49 -4.19
CA ALA A 108 7.03 1.19 -3.82
C ALA A 108 7.80 0.06 -4.51
N VAL A 109 8.09 0.21 -5.81
CA VAL A 109 8.87 -0.75 -6.58
C VAL A 109 10.28 -0.91 -6.04
N SER A 110 10.98 0.19 -5.74
CA SER A 110 12.34 0.12 -5.19
C SER A 110 12.40 -0.49 -3.79
N GLU A 111 11.31 -0.42 -3.02
CA GLU A 111 11.17 -1.10 -1.72
C GLU A 111 10.66 -2.55 -1.83
N GLY A 112 10.40 -3.06 -3.04
CA GLY A 112 10.07 -4.46 -3.29
C GLY A 112 8.57 -4.77 -3.39
N ALA A 113 7.73 -3.78 -3.69
CA ALA A 113 6.27 -3.96 -3.77
C ALA A 113 5.84 -5.05 -4.77
N PHE A 114 6.50 -5.18 -5.93
CA PHE A 114 6.17 -6.24 -6.88
C PHE A 114 6.43 -7.63 -6.32
N VAL A 115 7.56 -7.84 -5.64
CA VAL A 115 7.87 -9.13 -5.02
C VAL A 115 6.81 -9.47 -3.98
N ALA A 116 6.39 -8.48 -3.17
CA ALA A 116 5.35 -8.65 -2.15
C ALA A 116 4.00 -9.02 -2.76
N LEU A 117 3.59 -8.31 -3.81
CA LEU A 117 2.33 -8.56 -4.51
C LEU A 117 2.35 -9.91 -5.23
N VAL A 118 3.45 -10.28 -5.89
CA VAL A 118 3.60 -11.62 -6.50
C VAL A 118 3.49 -12.73 -5.45
N ALA A 119 4.09 -12.55 -4.28
CA ALA A 119 3.96 -13.50 -3.17
C ALA A 119 2.50 -13.62 -2.70
N VAL A 120 1.81 -12.50 -2.47
CA VAL A 120 0.37 -12.49 -2.15
C VAL A 120 -0.44 -13.23 -3.21
N MET A 121 -0.21 -12.91 -4.48
CA MET A 121 -0.94 -13.49 -5.61
C MET A 121 -0.70 -14.99 -5.72
N ARG A 122 0.50 -15.50 -5.43
CA ARG A 122 0.78 -16.94 -5.45
C ARG A 122 0.21 -17.68 -4.25
N THR A 123 0.20 -17.08 -3.06
CA THR A 123 -0.18 -17.77 -1.83
C THR A 123 -1.70 -17.81 -1.60
N HIS A 124 -2.42 -16.73 -1.92
CA HIS A 124 -3.80 -16.54 -1.48
C HIS A 124 -4.84 -16.41 -2.60
N SER A 125 -4.42 -15.99 -3.80
CA SER A 125 -5.37 -15.55 -4.82
C SER A 125 -6.25 -16.67 -5.40
N SER A 126 -5.78 -17.92 -5.41
CA SER A 126 -6.54 -19.07 -5.89
C SER A 126 -7.70 -19.46 -4.99
N ARG A 127 -7.67 -19.04 -3.72
CA ARG A 127 -8.69 -19.37 -2.70
C ARG A 127 -9.65 -18.21 -2.46
N LEU A 128 -9.19 -16.97 -2.63
CA LEU A 128 -9.94 -15.78 -2.25
C LEU A 128 -9.93 -14.74 -3.37
N ARG A 129 -11.08 -14.61 -4.03
CA ARG A 129 -11.34 -13.61 -5.08
C ARG A 129 -11.02 -12.18 -4.62
N SER A 130 -11.36 -11.83 -3.38
CA SER A 130 -11.11 -10.50 -2.83
C SER A 130 -9.62 -10.16 -2.76
N VAL A 131 -8.77 -11.14 -2.43
CA VAL A 131 -7.30 -10.95 -2.40
C VAL A 131 -6.76 -10.82 -3.82
N TYR A 132 -7.28 -11.59 -4.77
CA TYR A 132 -6.94 -11.45 -6.19
C TYR A 132 -7.27 -10.03 -6.69
N GLU A 133 -8.51 -9.57 -6.48
CA GLU A 133 -8.96 -8.25 -6.92
C GLU A 133 -8.17 -7.11 -6.29
N ALA A 134 -7.91 -7.19 -4.98
CA ALA A 134 -7.09 -6.19 -4.29
C ALA A 134 -5.63 -6.20 -4.77
N GLY A 135 -5.07 -7.39 -5.02
CA GLY A 135 -3.73 -7.54 -5.58
C GLY A 135 -3.62 -6.94 -6.97
N CYS A 136 -4.60 -7.19 -7.85
CA CYS A 136 -4.69 -6.58 -9.16
C CYS A 136 -4.81 -5.05 -9.08
N ALA A 137 -5.70 -4.54 -8.22
CA ALA A 137 -5.87 -3.10 -8.03
C ALA A 137 -4.58 -2.41 -7.55
N ALA A 138 -3.81 -3.06 -6.67
CA ALA A 138 -2.51 -2.56 -6.24
C ALA A 138 -1.47 -2.59 -7.38
N LEU A 139 -1.42 -3.68 -8.14
CA LEU A 139 -0.51 -3.81 -9.29
C LEU A 139 -0.81 -2.76 -10.37
N THR A 140 -2.08 -2.55 -10.73
CA THR A 140 -2.50 -1.52 -11.68
C THR A 140 -2.14 -0.12 -11.18
N ALA A 141 -2.32 0.17 -9.89
CA ALA A 141 -1.94 1.48 -9.33
C ALA A 141 -0.43 1.73 -9.33
N ILE A 142 0.38 0.69 -9.18
CA ILE A 142 1.85 0.82 -9.18
C ILE A 142 2.39 0.89 -10.61
N VAL A 143 1.91 0.02 -11.52
CA VAL A 143 2.37 0.01 -12.92
C VAL A 143 1.93 1.29 -13.64
N GLY A 144 0.66 1.68 -13.45
CA GLY A 144 0.08 2.82 -14.15
C GLY A 144 0.24 2.71 -15.67
N GLU A 145 0.59 3.82 -16.32
CA GLU A 145 0.89 3.90 -17.76
C GLU A 145 2.41 3.91 -18.04
N GLU A 146 3.23 3.69 -17.00
CA GLU A 146 4.68 3.83 -17.09
C GLU A 146 5.32 2.54 -17.60
N GLU A 147 5.86 2.59 -18.82
CA GLU A 147 6.50 1.45 -19.48
C GLU A 147 7.65 0.85 -18.65
N GLU A 148 8.45 1.70 -17.99
CA GLU A 148 9.54 1.26 -17.12
C GLU A 148 9.03 0.43 -15.93
N LEU A 149 7.90 0.82 -15.35
CA LEU A 149 7.28 0.10 -14.24
C LEU A 149 6.62 -1.19 -14.73
N ARG A 150 6.10 -1.22 -15.96
CA ARG A 150 5.60 -2.44 -16.60
C ARG A 150 6.72 -3.45 -16.82
N LEU A 151 7.86 -3.03 -17.38
CA LEU A 151 9.03 -3.89 -17.58
C LEU A 151 9.58 -4.41 -16.23
N ALA A 152 9.61 -3.55 -15.20
CA ALA A 152 10.01 -3.96 -13.86
C ALA A 152 9.03 -4.98 -13.24
N ALA A 153 7.73 -4.83 -13.50
CA ALA A 153 6.71 -5.78 -13.06
C ALA A 153 6.91 -7.16 -13.72
N GLU A 154 7.12 -7.19 -15.04
CA GLU A 154 7.42 -8.41 -15.79
C GLU A 154 8.69 -9.10 -15.26
N ALA A 155 9.76 -8.34 -15.04
CA ALA A 155 11.01 -8.85 -14.47
C ALA A 155 10.83 -9.42 -13.05
N ALA A 156 9.90 -8.87 -12.27
CA ALA A 156 9.52 -9.38 -10.95
C ALA A 156 8.57 -10.60 -11.01
N GLY A 157 8.12 -11.00 -12.19
CA GLY A 157 7.22 -12.13 -12.41
C GLY A 157 5.74 -11.81 -12.21
N VAL A 158 5.36 -10.53 -12.31
CA VAL A 158 3.96 -10.10 -12.42
C VAL A 158 3.39 -10.58 -13.74
N ARG A 159 2.22 -11.22 -13.70
CA ARG A 159 1.53 -11.68 -14.91
C ARG A 159 0.68 -10.55 -15.49
N SER A 160 0.60 -10.48 -16.82
CA SER A 160 -0.24 -9.49 -17.52
C SER A 160 -1.71 -9.55 -17.12
N GLU A 161 -2.21 -10.75 -16.79
CA GLU A 161 -3.58 -10.98 -16.28
C GLU A 161 -3.86 -10.30 -14.93
N TRP A 162 -2.80 -9.93 -14.17
CA TRP A 162 -2.94 -9.26 -12.87
C TRP A 162 -2.92 -7.74 -12.95
N THR A 163 -2.40 -7.15 -14.03
CA THR A 163 -2.32 -5.69 -14.20
C THR A 163 -3.48 -5.12 -15.02
N GLY A 164 -4.45 -5.96 -15.41
CA GLY A 164 -5.65 -5.53 -16.15
C GLY A 164 -5.39 -5.23 -17.63
N GLY A 165 -4.29 -5.73 -18.21
CA GLY A 165 -4.00 -5.57 -19.62
C GLY A 165 -4.91 -6.44 -20.49
N SER A 166 -6.04 -5.90 -20.93
CA SER A 166 -6.62 -6.31 -22.20
C SER A 166 -5.65 -5.87 -23.29
N HIS A 167 -5.16 -6.83 -24.08
CA HIS A 167 -4.47 -6.57 -25.36
C HIS A 167 -5.33 -5.73 -26.30
#